data_AF-A0A9W9G7U5-F1
#
_entry.id   AF-A0A9W9G7U5-F1
#
_cell.length_a   1.000
_cell.length_b   1.000
_cell.length_c   1.000
_cell.angle_alpha   90.00
_cell.angle_beta   90.00
_cell.angle_gamma   90.00
#
_symmetry.space_group_name_H-M   'P 1'
#
loop_
_entity.id
_entity.type
_entity.pdbx_description
1 polymer ?
#
loop_
_entity_poly.entity_id
_entity_poly.type
_entity_poly.pdbx_seq_one_letter_code
_entity_poly.pdbx_strand_id
1 'polypeptide(L)'
;MQPHETLACVELALYVALLLPTTFCTIHYLLRGQTAWLYLHAFVIAKIAGPALLIYISEHSSPSTDMQMAAQILYQIALGPLMSSTLSFVNASSKTDKYNSGPSYSPLNALGSKKGSSFFLLLIHPIIMVGLVLGIIGGIDRSPSSDGTINTDKYDRGATFSKASAALFMVALLAITLGCLFLWKTRKGLAISSRYIFTCLPVVLPMLLLRILYSVLNAANLDTSTSSGHTTKYNIMNGSWGIYFVMGFIPQACITIVYIGSGVLAWKRSRGGRQ
;
A
#
# COMPACT_ATOMS: atom_id res chain seq x y z
N MET A 1 1.75 -23.97 17.58
CA MET A 1 1.59 -22.77 16.73
C MET A 1 2.59 -21.73 17.16
N GLN A 2 3.53 -21.41 16.28
CA GLN A 2 4.44 -20.31 16.52
C GLN A 2 3.67 -18.98 16.42
N PRO A 3 4.04 -17.93 17.17
CA PRO A 3 3.26 -16.68 17.22
C PRO A 3 3.11 -15.99 15.86
N HIS A 4 4.02 -16.25 14.92
CA HIS A 4 3.93 -15.75 13.54
C HIS A 4 2.82 -16.43 12.72
N GLU A 5 2.55 -17.72 12.95
CA GLU A 5 1.51 -18.49 12.24
C GLU A 5 0.13 -18.00 12.68
N THR A 6 -0.06 -17.81 13.98
CA THR A 6 -1.30 -17.25 14.55
C THR A 6 -1.58 -15.87 13.97
N LEU A 7 -0.54 -15.04 13.84
CA LEU A 7 -0.69 -13.70 13.25
C LEU A 7 -1.06 -13.76 11.78
N ALA A 8 -0.43 -14.65 11.00
CA ALA A 8 -0.76 -14.85 9.59
C ALA A 8 -2.21 -15.32 9.40
N CYS A 9 -2.70 -16.22 10.26
CA CYS A 9 -4.10 -16.66 10.26
C CYS A 9 -5.08 -15.51 10.56
N VAL A 10 -4.78 -14.68 11.56
CA VAL A 10 -5.60 -13.51 11.91
C VAL A 10 -5.62 -12.49 10.76
N GLU A 11 -4.45 -12.23 10.16
CA GLU A 11 -4.33 -11.35 9.00
C GLU A 11 -5.17 -11.86 7.83
N LEU A 12 -5.06 -13.14 7.49
CA LEU A 12 -5.81 -13.78 6.42
C LEU A 12 -7.32 -13.67 6.67
N ALA A 13 -7.79 -14.04 7.87
CA ALA A 13 -9.21 -13.99 8.23
C ALA A 13 -9.79 -12.57 8.10
N LEU A 14 -9.04 -11.56 8.55
CA LEU A 14 -9.46 -10.16 8.46
C LEU A 14 -9.56 -9.68 7.00
N TYR A 15 -8.56 -9.95 6.16
CA TYR A 15 -8.57 -9.49 4.78
C TYR A 15 -9.57 -10.25 3.89
N VAL A 16 -9.81 -11.53 4.17
CA VAL A 16 -10.89 -12.30 3.54
C VAL A 16 -12.25 -11.68 3.89
N ALA A 17 -12.49 -11.32 5.14
CA ALA A 17 -13.73 -10.64 5.54
C ALA A 17 -13.89 -9.26 4.87
N LEU A 18 -12.78 -8.53 4.67
CA LEU A 18 -12.77 -7.24 3.98
C LEU A 18 -12.86 -7.35 2.44
N LEU A 19 -12.69 -8.54 1.87
CA LEU A 19 -12.73 -8.73 0.42
C LEU A 19 -14.10 -8.37 -0.16
N LEU A 20 -15.18 -8.90 0.40
CA LEU A 20 -16.55 -8.64 -0.06
C LEU A 20 -16.93 -7.14 -0.11
N PRO A 21 -16.78 -6.37 1.00
CA PRO A 21 -17.12 -4.95 0.96
C PRO A 21 -16.17 -4.16 0.05
N THR A 22 -14.90 -4.56 -0.07
CA THR A 22 -13.96 -3.93 -1.01
C THR A 22 -14.41 -4.15 -2.45
N THR A 23 -14.74 -5.39 -2.85
CA THR A 23 -15.22 -5.72 -4.19
C THR A 23 -16.48 -4.94 -4.54
N PHE A 24 -17.44 -4.84 -3.61
CA PHE A 24 -18.65 -4.05 -3.79
C PHE A 24 -18.33 -2.57 -4.07
N CYS A 25 -17.48 -1.96 -3.24
CA CYS A 25 -17.05 -0.58 -3.45
C CYS A 25 -16.32 -0.42 -4.79
N THR A 26 -15.43 -1.35 -5.14
CA THR A 26 -14.69 -1.32 -6.40
C THR A 26 -15.63 -1.33 -7.59
N ILE A 27 -16.58 -2.27 -7.68
CA ILE A 27 -17.53 -2.32 -8.80
C ILE A 27 -18.36 -1.03 -8.86
N HIS A 28 -18.94 -0.60 -7.74
CA HIS A 28 -19.84 0.56 -7.70
C HIS A 28 -19.14 1.87 -8.08
N TYR A 29 -17.93 2.10 -7.55
CA TYR A 29 -17.19 3.35 -7.79
C TYR A 29 -16.33 3.32 -9.06
N LEU A 30 -15.90 2.14 -9.53
CA LEU A 30 -15.21 2.01 -10.81
C LEU A 30 -16.14 2.31 -11.98
N LEU A 31 -17.42 1.92 -11.90
CA LEU A 31 -18.45 2.32 -12.87
C LEU A 31 -18.69 3.83 -12.89
N ARG A 32 -18.27 4.54 -11.84
CA ARG A 32 -18.29 6.02 -11.75
C ARG A 32 -16.92 6.64 -12.07
N GLY A 33 -15.98 5.83 -12.59
CA GLY A 33 -14.66 6.25 -13.04
C GLY A 33 -13.61 6.46 -11.93
N GLN A 34 -13.90 6.13 -10.67
CA GLN A 34 -12.95 6.30 -9.56
C GLN A 34 -12.02 5.08 -9.43
N THR A 35 -10.80 5.19 -9.98
CA THR A 35 -9.80 4.10 -9.97
C THR A 35 -9.13 3.87 -8.61
N ALA A 36 -9.31 4.76 -7.63
CA ALA A 36 -8.76 4.61 -6.28
C ALA A 36 -9.16 3.28 -5.62
N TRP A 37 -10.38 2.82 -5.90
CA TRP A 37 -10.92 1.57 -5.38
C TRP A 37 -10.34 0.32 -6.06
N LEU A 38 -9.84 0.44 -7.29
CA LEU A 38 -9.14 -0.65 -7.96
C LEU A 38 -7.81 -0.94 -7.24
N TYR A 39 -7.06 0.11 -6.90
CA TYR A 39 -5.81 -0.02 -6.16
C TYR A 39 -6.02 -0.58 -4.75
N LEU A 40 -7.10 -0.19 -4.08
CA LEU A 40 -7.48 -0.75 -2.78
C LEU A 40 -7.84 -2.24 -2.89
N HIS A 41 -8.51 -2.64 -3.97
CA HIS A 41 -8.84 -4.04 -4.21
C HIS A 41 -7.59 -4.90 -4.47
N ALA A 42 -6.68 -4.41 -5.31
CA ALA A 42 -5.38 -5.04 -5.56
C ALA A 42 -4.56 -5.20 -4.26
N PHE A 43 -4.63 -4.19 -3.37
CA PHE A 43 -4.03 -4.27 -2.04
C PHE A 43 -4.59 -5.44 -1.21
N VAL A 44 -5.91 -5.55 -1.12
CA VAL A 44 -6.56 -6.63 -0.34
C VAL A 44 -6.21 -8.00 -0.90
N ILE A 45 -6.20 -8.18 -2.22
CA ILE A 45 -5.79 -9.44 -2.85
C ILE A 45 -4.34 -9.81 -2.49
N ALA A 46 -3.41 -8.85 -2.60
CA ALA A 46 -2.00 -9.07 -2.23
C ALA A 46 -1.84 -9.46 -0.75
N LYS A 47 -2.65 -8.87 0.14
CA LYS A 47 -2.67 -9.17 1.59
C LYS A 47 -3.37 -10.48 1.96
N ILE A 48 -4.15 -11.08 1.06
CA ILE A 48 -4.65 -12.45 1.22
C ILE A 48 -3.57 -13.45 0.76
N ALA A 49 -2.92 -13.18 -0.39
CA ALA A 49 -1.94 -14.07 -0.97
C ALA A 49 -0.67 -14.24 -0.11
N GLY A 50 -0.16 -13.17 0.50
CA GLY A 50 1.07 -13.20 1.32
C GLY A 50 0.98 -14.17 2.52
N PRO A 51 0.03 -13.99 3.45
CA PRO A 51 -0.17 -14.88 4.59
C PRO A 51 -0.55 -16.30 4.18
N ALA A 52 -1.33 -16.49 3.11
CA ALA A 52 -1.69 -17.83 2.63
C ALA A 52 -0.45 -18.63 2.21
N LEU A 53 0.49 -17.99 1.50
CA LEU A 53 1.77 -18.63 1.15
C LEU A 53 2.63 -18.90 2.39
N LEU A 54 2.64 -17.99 3.38
CA LEU A 54 3.42 -18.18 4.60
C LEU A 54 2.93 -19.39 5.42
N ILE A 55 1.61 -19.55 5.55
CA ILE A 55 1.00 -20.72 6.22
C ILE A 55 1.34 -22.00 5.46
N TYR A 56 1.25 -21.98 4.13
CA TYR A 56 1.60 -23.13 3.30
C TYR A 56 3.07 -23.56 3.48
N ILE A 57 3.99 -22.59 3.53
CA ILE A 57 5.42 -22.81 3.74
C ILE A 57 5.69 -23.39 5.14
N SER A 58 4.97 -22.96 6.18
CA SER A 58 5.15 -23.49 7.54
C SER A 58 4.65 -24.93 7.69
N GLU A 59 3.66 -25.34 6.89
CA GLU A 59 3.05 -26.68 7.00
C GLU A 59 3.82 -27.76 6.21
N HIS A 60 4.66 -27.36 5.25
CA HIS A 60 5.45 -28.28 4.42
C HIS A 60 6.92 -28.30 4.83
N SER A 61 7.50 -29.49 5.01
CA SER A 61 8.90 -29.67 5.46
C SER A 61 9.97 -29.33 4.40
N SER A 62 9.59 -29.19 3.13
CA SER A 62 10.48 -28.83 2.01
C SER A 62 9.78 -27.89 1.02
N PRO A 63 9.50 -26.63 1.40
CA PRO A 63 8.85 -25.66 0.54
C PRO A 63 9.74 -25.30 -0.65
N SER A 64 9.16 -25.10 -1.83
CA SER A 64 9.92 -24.65 -3.00
C SER A 64 10.45 -23.23 -2.78
N THR A 65 11.69 -22.99 -3.23
CA THR A 65 12.36 -21.69 -3.12
C THR A 65 11.53 -20.56 -3.76
N ASP A 66 10.82 -20.88 -4.85
CA ASP A 66 9.93 -19.95 -5.56
C ASP A 66 8.74 -19.49 -4.71
N MET A 67 8.21 -20.36 -3.83
CA MET A 67 7.11 -19.97 -2.92
C MET A 67 7.61 -19.04 -1.82
N GLN A 68 8.80 -19.29 -1.27
CA GLN A 68 9.42 -18.38 -0.29
C GLN A 68 9.71 -17.02 -0.91
N MET A 69 10.25 -17.02 -2.13
CA MET A 69 10.48 -15.83 -2.94
C MET A 69 9.19 -15.06 -3.18
N ALA A 70 8.12 -15.75 -3.61
CA ALA A 70 6.81 -15.14 -3.85
C ALA A 70 6.22 -14.51 -2.58
N ALA A 71 6.32 -15.19 -1.43
CA ALA A 71 5.86 -14.66 -0.15
C ALA A 71 6.60 -13.36 0.21
N GLN A 72 7.93 -13.33 0.07
CA GLN A 72 8.72 -12.12 0.33
C GLN A 72 8.33 -10.95 -0.59
N ILE A 73 8.15 -11.22 -1.89
CA ILE A 73 7.75 -10.20 -2.86
C ILE A 73 6.35 -9.66 -2.52
N LEU A 74 5.39 -10.53 -2.20
CA LEU A 74 4.02 -10.14 -1.88
C LEU A 74 3.91 -9.26 -0.63
N TYR A 75 4.74 -9.51 0.39
CA TYR A 75 4.78 -8.64 1.56
C TYR A 75 5.31 -7.23 1.26
N GLN A 76 6.23 -7.09 0.31
CA GLN A 76 6.78 -5.81 -0.11
C GLN A 76 5.86 -5.06 -1.08
N ILE A 77 5.25 -5.78 -2.03
CA ILE A 77 4.43 -5.18 -3.09
C ILE A 77 3.16 -4.53 -2.54
N ALA A 78 2.61 -5.03 -1.43
CA ALA A 78 1.37 -4.54 -0.85
C ALA A 78 1.41 -3.03 -0.49
N LEU A 79 2.57 -2.44 -0.22
CA LEU A 79 2.68 -1.00 0.04
C LEU A 79 2.33 -0.13 -1.18
N GLY A 80 2.69 -0.56 -2.39
CA GLY A 80 2.50 0.22 -3.62
C GLY A 80 1.04 0.51 -3.93
N PRO A 81 0.17 -0.52 -4.04
CA PRO A 81 -1.26 -0.33 -4.27
C PRO A 81 -1.94 0.53 -3.21
N LEU A 82 -1.54 0.40 -1.93
CA LEU A 82 -2.10 1.23 -0.85
C LEU A 82 -1.75 2.72 -1.02
N MET A 83 -0.48 3.01 -1.35
CA MET A 83 0.00 4.37 -1.64
C MET A 83 -0.68 4.95 -2.88
N SER A 84 -0.80 4.14 -3.94
CA SER A 84 -1.49 4.53 -5.18
C SER A 84 -2.98 4.78 -4.97
N SER A 85 -3.64 3.99 -4.11
CA SER A 85 -5.03 4.21 -3.71
C SER A 85 -5.18 5.54 -2.97
N THR A 86 -4.32 5.79 -1.97
CA THR A 86 -4.29 7.05 -1.21
C THR A 86 -4.10 8.25 -2.12
N LEU A 87 -3.10 8.22 -3.00
CA LEU A 87 -2.83 9.28 -3.97
C LEU A 87 -4.02 9.50 -4.92
N SER A 88 -4.66 8.42 -5.37
CA SER A 88 -5.84 8.50 -6.23
C SER A 88 -7.04 9.13 -5.50
N PHE A 89 -7.24 8.83 -4.21
CA PHE A 89 -8.26 9.50 -3.39
C PHE A 89 -7.98 11.00 -3.19
N VAL A 90 -6.72 11.39 -2.95
CA VAL A 90 -6.33 12.81 -2.86
C VAL A 90 -6.59 13.53 -4.18
N ASN A 91 -6.19 12.92 -5.30
CA ASN A 91 -6.42 13.45 -6.64
C ASN A 91 -7.91 13.52 -7.01
N ALA A 92 -8.72 12.54 -6.61
CA ALA A 92 -10.17 12.58 -6.78
C ALA A 92 -10.80 13.72 -6.00
N SER A 93 -10.19 14.06 -4.86
CA SER A 93 -10.70 15.12 -4.01
C SER A 93 -10.36 16.52 -4.51
N SER A 94 -9.31 16.70 -5.33
CA SER A 94 -8.86 18.01 -5.82
C SER A 94 -9.64 18.56 -7.02
N LYS A 95 -10.44 17.74 -7.70
CA LYS A 95 -11.24 18.17 -8.86
C LYS A 95 -12.48 18.93 -8.39
N THR A 96 -12.52 20.24 -8.66
CA THR A 96 -13.71 21.08 -8.45
C THR A 96 -14.73 20.79 -9.55
N ASP A 97 -15.96 20.41 -9.16
CA ASP A 97 -17.08 20.20 -10.08
C ASP A 97 -17.37 21.49 -10.87
N LYS A 98 -16.87 21.57 -12.10
CA LYS A 98 -17.48 22.38 -13.15
C LYS A 98 -18.16 21.40 -14.10
N TYR A 99 -19.47 21.30 -13.93
CA TYR A 99 -20.50 20.82 -14.87
C TYR A 99 -19.98 20.06 -16.11
N ASN A 100 -20.31 18.76 -16.21
CA ASN A 100 -20.17 17.91 -17.40
C ASN A 100 -18.79 17.35 -17.82
N SER A 101 -18.01 16.81 -16.90
CA SER A 101 -16.96 15.86 -17.30
C SER A 101 -16.89 14.72 -16.29
N GLY A 102 -17.29 13.52 -16.73
CA GLY A 102 -17.28 12.33 -15.88
C GLY A 102 -15.89 12.09 -15.25
N PRO A 103 -15.80 11.44 -14.08
CA PRO A 103 -14.54 11.26 -13.36
C PRO A 103 -13.66 10.23 -14.09
N SER A 104 -13.11 10.56 -15.26
CA SER A 104 -12.32 9.62 -16.04
C SER A 104 -10.86 9.67 -15.57
N TYR A 105 -10.47 8.68 -14.76
CA TYR A 105 -9.07 8.36 -14.48
C TYR A 105 -8.58 7.37 -15.52
N SER A 106 -8.24 7.87 -16.71
CA SER A 106 -7.42 7.12 -17.64
C SER A 106 -6.00 7.71 -17.59
N PRO A 107 -4.95 6.93 -17.30
CA PRO A 107 -3.57 7.44 -17.24
C PRO A 107 -3.15 8.11 -18.56
N LEU A 108 -3.75 7.73 -19.69
CA LEU A 108 -3.58 8.39 -20.99
C LEU A 108 -4.26 9.77 -21.09
N ASN A 109 -5.43 9.96 -20.46
CA ASN A 109 -6.17 11.23 -20.54
C ASN A 109 -5.64 12.30 -19.58
N ALA A 110 -4.81 11.91 -18.61
CA ALA A 110 -4.14 12.83 -17.70
C ALA A 110 -3.03 13.67 -18.38
N LEU A 111 -2.49 13.19 -19.52
CA LEU A 111 -1.48 13.90 -20.30
C LEU A 111 -2.06 15.12 -21.05
N GLY A 112 -3.38 15.14 -21.29
CA GLY A 112 -4.06 16.19 -22.06
C GLY A 112 -4.74 17.30 -21.24
N SER A 113 -4.91 17.14 -19.93
CA SER A 113 -5.71 18.08 -19.13
C SER A 113 -4.85 19.23 -18.57
N LYS A 114 -4.63 20.26 -19.39
CA LYS A 114 -4.08 21.57 -18.97
C LYS A 114 -5.04 22.27 -18.00
N LYS A 115 -4.94 21.99 -16.69
CA LYS A 115 -5.36 22.94 -15.66
C LYS A 115 -4.64 22.74 -14.32
N GLY A 116 -3.41 23.22 -14.26
CA GLY A 116 -2.84 24.02 -13.17
C GLY A 116 -2.58 23.42 -11.78
N SER A 117 -3.27 22.38 -11.30
CA SER A 117 -3.17 21.99 -9.88
C SER A 117 -2.78 20.54 -9.60
N SER A 118 -2.77 19.64 -10.60
CA SER A 118 -2.51 18.21 -10.35
C SER A 118 -1.18 17.70 -10.93
N PHE A 119 -0.34 18.55 -11.54
CA PHE A 119 0.94 18.10 -12.11
C PHE A 119 1.87 17.50 -11.04
N PHE A 120 1.96 18.15 -9.87
CA PHE A 120 2.73 17.63 -8.74
C PHE A 120 2.23 16.28 -8.23
N LEU A 121 0.91 16.08 -8.15
CA LEU A 121 0.34 14.81 -7.70
C LEU A 121 0.43 13.73 -8.78
N LEU A 122 0.50 14.11 -10.06
CA LEU A 122 0.74 13.20 -11.18
C LEU A 122 2.18 12.67 -11.16
N LEU A 123 3.16 13.51 -10.82
CA LEU A 123 4.58 13.15 -10.69
C LEU A 123 4.85 12.14 -9.55
N ILE A 124 3.98 12.05 -8.55
CA ILE A 124 4.16 11.10 -7.43
C ILE A 124 3.86 9.66 -7.88
N HIS A 125 2.93 9.46 -8.82
CA HIS A 125 2.56 8.12 -9.27
C HIS A 125 3.72 7.31 -9.87
N PRO A 126 4.55 7.86 -10.80
CA PRO A 126 5.72 7.13 -11.29
C PRO A 126 6.75 6.90 -10.18
N ILE A 127 6.90 7.80 -9.20
CA ILE A 127 7.80 7.58 -8.06
C ILE A 127 7.36 6.35 -7.25
N ILE A 128 6.05 6.21 -6.97
CA ILE A 128 5.50 5.02 -6.28
C ILE A 128 5.74 3.76 -7.12
N MET A 129 5.53 3.82 -8.44
CA MET A 129 5.75 2.67 -9.34
C MET A 129 7.23 2.26 -9.40
N VAL A 130 8.15 3.21 -9.51
CA VAL A 130 9.59 2.94 -9.48
C VAL A 130 9.99 2.34 -8.13
N GLY A 131 9.50 2.93 -7.02
CA GLY A 131 9.71 2.38 -5.68
C GLY A 131 9.20 0.94 -5.54
N LEU A 132 8.04 0.64 -6.13
CA LEU A 132 7.48 -0.71 -6.15
C LEU A 132 8.37 -1.69 -6.91
N VAL A 133 8.81 -1.33 -8.12
CA VAL A 133 9.69 -2.18 -8.95
C VAL A 133 11.02 -2.44 -8.24
N LEU A 134 11.62 -1.42 -7.62
CA LEU A 134 12.84 -1.59 -6.83
C LEU A 134 12.62 -2.49 -5.62
N GLY A 135 11.45 -2.39 -4.97
CA GLY A 135 11.08 -3.28 -3.86
C GLY A 135 10.93 -4.73 -4.30
N ILE A 136 10.37 -4.98 -5.49
CA ILE A 136 10.26 -6.32 -6.09
C ILE A 136 11.66 -6.88 -6.40
N ILE A 137 12.51 -6.11 -7.10
CA ILE A 137 13.89 -6.54 -7.42
C ILE A 137 14.69 -6.79 -6.14
N GLY A 138 14.52 -5.93 -5.13
CA GLY A 138 15.15 -6.10 -3.81
C GLY A 138 14.67 -7.34 -3.05
N GLY A 139 13.42 -7.78 -3.25
CA GLY A 139 12.89 -9.04 -2.72
C GLY A 139 13.40 -10.26 -3.49
N ILE A 140 13.47 -10.16 -4.82
CA ILE A 140 14.01 -11.21 -5.70
C ILE A 140 15.47 -11.48 -5.37
N ASP A 141 16.30 -10.43 -5.34
CA ASP A 141 17.76 -10.53 -5.14
C ASP A 141 18.13 -10.99 -3.71
N ARG A 142 17.20 -10.91 -2.75
CA ARG A 142 17.39 -11.41 -1.37
C ARG A 142 16.81 -12.81 -1.12
N SER A 143 16.16 -13.41 -2.11
CA SER A 143 15.70 -14.79 -2.01
C SER A 143 16.88 -15.74 -2.21
N PRO A 144 17.01 -16.83 -1.42
CA PRO A 144 18.02 -17.85 -1.65
C PRO A 144 17.90 -18.43 -3.07
N SER A 145 19.03 -18.79 -3.69
CA SER A 145 19.02 -19.47 -4.99
C SER A 145 18.63 -20.94 -4.82
N SER A 146 18.28 -21.62 -5.92
CA SER A 146 17.83 -23.02 -5.94
C SER A 146 18.80 -24.02 -5.28
N ASP A 147 20.06 -23.63 -5.10
CA ASP A 147 21.13 -24.42 -4.48
C ASP A 147 21.34 -24.10 -2.98
N GLY A 148 20.45 -23.29 -2.37
CA GLY A 148 20.55 -22.86 -0.97
C GLY A 148 21.72 -21.91 -0.66
N THR A 149 22.60 -21.65 -1.64
CA THR A 149 23.72 -20.73 -1.54
C THR A 149 23.27 -19.28 -1.69
N ILE A 150 23.64 -18.44 -0.73
CA ILE A 150 23.40 -16.99 -0.77
C ILE A 150 24.58 -16.35 -1.51
N ASN A 151 24.35 -15.88 -2.72
CA ASN A 151 25.31 -15.06 -3.46
C ASN A 151 25.42 -13.70 -2.76
N THR A 152 26.56 -13.42 -2.13
CA THR A 152 26.78 -12.23 -1.30
C THR A 152 26.64 -10.93 -2.11
N ASP A 153 27.08 -10.92 -3.37
CA ASP A 153 26.96 -9.78 -4.29
C ASP A 153 25.50 -9.44 -4.64
N LYS A 154 24.68 -10.46 -4.93
CA LYS A 154 23.24 -10.28 -5.21
C LYS A 154 22.49 -9.84 -3.97
N TYR A 155 22.84 -10.42 -2.83
CA TYR A 155 22.21 -10.13 -1.54
C TYR A 155 22.40 -8.66 -1.12
N ASP A 156 23.62 -8.13 -1.25
CA ASP A 156 23.91 -6.72 -0.94
C ASP A 156 23.21 -5.74 -1.88
N ARG A 157 23.16 -6.10 -3.16
CA ARG A 157 22.46 -5.32 -4.16
C ARG A 157 20.96 -5.27 -3.86
N GLY A 158 20.37 -6.40 -3.47
CA GLY A 158 18.98 -6.50 -3.05
C GLY A 158 18.66 -5.68 -1.79
N ALA A 159 19.57 -5.62 -0.82
CA ALA A 159 19.46 -4.74 0.34
C ALA A 159 19.47 -3.25 -0.06
N THR A 160 20.35 -2.88 -1.00
CA THR A 160 20.44 -1.51 -1.53
C THR A 160 19.16 -1.10 -2.26
N PHE A 161 18.61 -1.96 -3.12
CA PHE A 161 17.34 -1.69 -3.79
C PHE A 161 16.17 -1.60 -2.81
N SER A 162 16.17 -2.41 -1.75
CA SER A 162 15.15 -2.34 -0.71
C SER A 162 15.22 -1.02 0.08
N LYS A 163 16.44 -0.55 0.41
CA LYS A 163 16.67 0.77 1.03
C LYS A 163 16.20 1.90 0.12
N ALA A 164 16.54 1.84 -1.18
CA ALA A 164 16.09 2.82 -2.17
C ALA A 164 14.55 2.84 -2.32
N SER A 165 13.90 1.67 -2.36
CA SER A 165 12.43 1.59 -2.43
C SER A 165 11.75 2.24 -1.23
N ALA A 166 12.27 1.99 -0.01
CA ALA A 166 11.74 2.56 1.21
C ALA A 166 11.91 4.09 1.24
N ALA A 167 13.06 4.59 0.76
CA ALA A 167 13.29 6.03 0.63
C ALA A 167 12.31 6.68 -0.37
N LEU A 168 12.07 6.06 -1.53
CA LEU A 168 11.10 6.55 -2.52
C LEU A 168 9.67 6.57 -1.97
N PHE A 169 9.25 5.55 -1.20
CA PHE A 169 7.95 5.56 -0.53
C PHE A 169 7.84 6.67 0.52
N MET A 170 8.92 6.98 1.23
CA MET A 170 8.96 8.07 2.20
C MET A 170 8.84 9.44 1.52
N VAL A 171 9.55 9.65 0.41
CA VAL A 171 9.40 10.86 -0.42
C VAL A 171 7.98 10.98 -0.97
N ALA A 172 7.40 9.87 -1.46
CA ALA A 172 6.02 9.87 -1.95
C ALA A 172 5.01 10.22 -0.84
N LEU A 173 5.19 9.73 0.38
CA LEU A 173 4.37 10.09 1.54
C LEU A 173 4.45 11.59 1.84
N LEU A 174 5.66 12.15 1.89
CA LEU A 174 5.85 13.59 2.12
C LEU A 174 5.16 14.43 1.05
N ALA A 175 5.24 14.01 -0.21
CA ALA A 175 4.57 14.70 -1.30
C ALA A 175 3.03 14.60 -1.19
N ILE A 176 2.49 13.44 -0.79
CA ILE A 176 1.05 13.24 -0.56
C ILE A 176 0.56 14.09 0.63
N THR A 177 1.31 14.13 1.74
CA THR A 177 0.93 14.93 2.93
C THR A 177 0.92 16.42 2.60
N LEU A 178 1.95 16.93 1.91
CA LEU A 178 2.00 18.32 1.43
C LEU A 178 0.84 18.64 0.49
N GLY A 179 0.55 17.75 -0.46
CA GLY A 179 -0.60 17.89 -1.35
C GLY A 179 -1.93 17.95 -0.60
N CYS A 180 -2.10 17.10 0.41
CA CYS A 180 -3.29 17.11 1.27
C CYS A 180 -3.40 18.42 2.08
N LEU A 181 -2.30 18.91 2.64
CA LEU A 181 -2.28 20.19 3.38
C LEU A 181 -2.64 21.37 2.48
N PHE A 182 -2.16 21.37 1.23
CA PHE A 182 -2.51 22.40 0.25
C PHE A 182 -4.00 22.36 -0.10
N LEU A 183 -4.56 21.17 -0.36
CA LEU A 183 -5.99 20.99 -0.62
C LEU A 183 -6.86 21.33 0.59
N TRP A 184 -6.35 21.11 1.81
CA TRP A 184 -7.05 21.46 3.04
C TRP A 184 -7.30 22.97 3.16
N LYS A 185 -6.37 23.81 2.69
CA LYS A 185 -6.56 25.26 2.63
C LYS A 185 -7.69 25.66 1.68
N THR A 186 -7.95 24.88 0.64
CA THR A 186 -8.97 25.14 -0.40
C THR A 186 -10.28 24.34 -0.18
N ARG A 187 -10.44 23.69 0.98
CA ARG A 187 -11.56 22.77 1.32
C ARG A 187 -12.98 23.33 1.14
N LYS A 188 -13.15 24.65 1.18
CA LYS A 188 -14.46 25.31 1.12
C LYS A 188 -15.17 25.12 -0.24
N GLY A 189 -14.42 24.85 -1.32
CA GLY A 189 -14.96 24.67 -2.67
C GLY A 189 -15.16 23.21 -3.12
N LEU A 190 -14.93 22.22 -2.25
CA LEU A 190 -14.94 20.80 -2.63
C LEU A 190 -16.35 20.19 -2.65
N ALA A 191 -16.59 19.27 -3.59
CA ALA A 191 -17.82 18.49 -3.72
C ALA A 191 -18.12 17.64 -2.47
N ILE A 192 -19.39 17.47 -2.13
CA ILE A 192 -19.84 16.78 -0.89
C ILE A 192 -19.32 15.33 -0.81
N SER A 193 -19.34 14.58 -1.92
CA SER A 193 -18.83 13.20 -1.94
C SER A 193 -17.31 13.12 -1.72
N SER A 194 -16.56 14.10 -2.25
CA SER A 194 -15.12 14.25 -2.05
C SER A 194 -14.76 14.62 -0.60
N ARG A 195 -15.60 15.44 0.05
CA ARG A 195 -15.40 15.84 1.46
C ARG A 195 -15.36 14.66 2.42
N TYR A 196 -16.14 13.59 2.20
CA TYR A 196 -16.12 12.43 3.09
C TYR A 196 -14.79 11.67 3.04
N ILE A 197 -14.31 11.36 1.84
CA ILE A 197 -13.03 10.69 1.63
C ILE A 197 -11.88 11.56 2.19
N PHE A 198 -11.95 12.87 1.96
CA PHE A 198 -10.97 13.82 2.46
C PHE A 198 -11.01 14.01 3.99
N THR A 199 -12.17 13.82 4.63
CA THR A 199 -12.32 13.88 6.10
C THR A 199 -11.62 12.70 6.78
N CYS A 200 -11.50 11.55 6.10
CA CYS A 200 -10.81 10.37 6.60
C CYS A 200 -9.28 10.45 6.46
N LEU A 201 -8.78 11.27 5.53
CA LEU A 201 -7.34 11.42 5.26
C LEU A 201 -6.46 11.79 6.47
N PRO A 202 -6.85 12.71 7.38
CA PRO A 202 -6.03 13.03 8.57
C PRO A 202 -5.86 11.84 9.53
N VAL A 203 -6.74 10.83 9.48
CA VAL A 203 -6.59 9.58 10.25
C VAL A 203 -5.72 8.58 9.49
N VAL A 204 -5.85 8.52 8.16
CA VAL A 204 -5.08 7.59 7.31
C VAL A 204 -3.61 7.98 7.22
N LEU A 205 -3.28 9.27 7.05
CA LEU A 205 -1.91 9.73 6.89
C LEU A 205 -0.94 9.34 8.03
N PRO A 206 -1.27 9.51 9.33
CA PRO A 206 -0.37 9.09 10.41
C PRO A 206 -0.20 7.57 10.45
N MET A 207 -1.23 6.81 10.11
CA MET A 207 -1.11 5.35 10.01
C MET A 207 -0.25 4.92 8.83
N LEU A 208 -0.36 5.61 7.69
CA LEU A 208 0.50 5.40 6.53
C LEU A 208 1.96 5.70 6.87
N LEU A 209 2.20 6.77 7.64
CA LEU A 209 3.53 7.15 8.13
C LEU A 209 4.13 6.06 9.01
N LEU A 210 3.39 5.54 10.00
CA LEU A 210 3.85 4.44 10.86
C LEU A 210 4.28 3.23 10.03
N ARG A 211 3.47 2.87 9.01
CA ARG A 211 3.75 1.72 8.15
C ARG A 211 5.00 1.92 7.27
N ILE A 212 5.19 3.13 6.72
CA ILE A 212 6.36 3.45 5.90
C ILE A 212 7.61 3.55 6.78
N LEU A 213 7.48 4.12 7.98
CA LEU A 213 8.56 4.17 8.96
C LEU A 213 9.03 2.76 9.32
N TYR A 214 8.11 1.82 9.57
CA TYR A 214 8.48 0.41 9.74
C TYR A 214 9.20 -0.17 8.51
N SER A 215 8.77 0.18 7.29
CA SER A 215 9.44 -0.24 6.06
C SER A 215 10.87 0.31 5.97
N VAL A 216 11.08 1.57 6.36
CA VAL A 216 12.39 2.23 6.39
C VAL A 216 13.27 1.65 7.48
N LEU A 217 12.73 1.40 8.68
CA LEU A 217 13.47 0.74 9.77
C LEU A 217 13.86 -0.68 9.38
N ASN A 218 12.94 -1.45 8.80
CA ASN A 218 13.25 -2.77 8.28
C ASN A 218 14.36 -2.68 7.22
N ALA A 219 14.24 -1.75 6.27
CA ALA A 219 15.25 -1.59 5.23
C ALA A 219 16.61 -1.09 5.76
N ALA A 220 16.62 -0.20 6.75
CA ALA A 220 17.83 0.32 7.38
C ALA A 220 18.55 -0.73 8.23
N ASN A 221 17.80 -1.66 8.85
CA ASN A 221 18.32 -2.78 9.63
C ASN A 221 18.56 -4.05 8.78
N LEU A 222 18.52 -3.95 7.44
CA LEU A 222 18.94 -5.04 6.58
C LEU A 222 20.46 -5.23 6.70
N ASP A 223 20.87 -6.42 7.11
CA ASP A 223 22.26 -6.85 7.13
C ASP A 223 22.83 -6.81 5.69
N THR A 224 24.02 -6.22 5.55
CA THR A 224 24.86 -6.27 4.34
C THR A 224 26.12 -7.06 4.66
N SER A 225 26.76 -7.69 3.67
CA SER A 225 27.96 -8.54 3.82
C SER A 225 29.14 -7.85 4.52
N THR A 226 29.13 -6.51 4.56
CA THR A 226 30.14 -5.63 5.16
C THR A 226 29.74 -5.04 6.51
N SER A 227 28.52 -5.29 7.01
CA SER A 227 28.00 -4.74 8.27
C SER A 227 27.11 -5.75 8.99
N SER A 228 27.73 -6.84 9.42
CA SER A 228 27.13 -7.93 10.20
C SER A 228 26.98 -7.50 11.66
N GLY A 229 25.90 -6.78 11.98
CA GLY A 229 25.66 -6.29 13.33
C GLY A 229 24.31 -5.60 13.54
N HIS A 230 23.42 -5.58 12.55
CA HIS A 230 22.12 -4.97 12.68
C HIS A 230 21.11 -5.98 13.25
N THR A 231 20.23 -5.50 14.13
CA THR A 231 19.30 -6.38 14.82
C THR A 231 18.23 -6.90 13.86
N THR A 232 18.17 -8.21 13.66
CA THR A 232 17.13 -8.93 12.86
C THR A 232 15.69 -8.74 13.37
N LYS A 233 15.50 -8.00 14.48
CA LYS A 233 14.22 -7.71 15.15
C LYS A 233 13.15 -7.12 14.25
N TYR A 234 13.52 -6.43 13.17
CA TYR A 234 12.57 -5.76 12.27
C TYR A 234 12.21 -6.55 11.01
N ASN A 235 12.84 -7.71 10.79
CA ASN A 235 12.57 -8.54 9.63
C ASN A 235 11.13 -9.10 9.67
N ILE A 236 10.44 -9.06 8.54
CA ILE A 236 9.05 -9.54 8.40
C ILE A 236 8.95 -11.05 8.61
N MET A 237 9.99 -11.82 8.26
CA MET A 237 9.97 -13.29 8.37
C MET A 237 10.57 -13.82 9.67
N ASN A 238 11.70 -13.26 10.13
CA ASN A 238 12.44 -13.78 11.30
C ASN A 238 12.51 -12.78 12.48
N GLY A 239 11.86 -11.62 12.37
CA GLY A 239 11.89 -10.57 13.41
C GLY A 239 10.86 -10.76 14.52
N SER A 240 10.73 -9.75 15.38
CA SER A 240 9.74 -9.77 16.46
C SER A 240 8.34 -9.64 15.87
N TRP A 241 7.55 -10.71 16.01
CA TRP A 241 6.15 -10.77 15.56
C TRP A 241 5.31 -9.58 16.09
N GLY A 242 5.59 -9.11 17.31
CA GLY A 242 4.88 -7.99 17.92
C GLY A 242 5.15 -6.64 17.25
N ILE A 243 6.38 -6.41 16.76
CA ILE A 243 6.72 -5.16 16.06
C ILE A 243 6.03 -5.13 14.70
N TYR A 244 6.07 -6.26 13.97
CA TYR A 244 5.36 -6.40 12.70
C TYR A 244 3.84 -6.22 12.88
N PHE A 245 3.27 -6.79 13.95
CA PHE A 245 1.85 -6.61 14.26
C PHE A 245 1.48 -5.14 14.45
N VAL A 246 2.19 -4.43 15.33
CA VAL A 246 1.82 -3.07 15.73
C VAL A 246 2.15 -2.02 14.66
N MET A 247 3.31 -2.13 14.01
CA MET A 247 3.75 -1.12 13.04
C MET A 247 3.48 -1.50 11.58
N GLY A 248 3.29 -2.79 11.29
CA GLY A 248 3.00 -3.31 9.95
C GLY A 248 1.52 -3.55 9.72
N PHE A 249 0.95 -4.49 10.48
CA PHE A 249 -0.40 -5.01 10.26
C PHE A 249 -1.51 -4.03 10.71
N ILE A 250 -1.47 -3.54 11.95
CA ILE A 250 -2.52 -2.66 12.49
C ILE A 250 -2.75 -1.43 11.61
N PRO A 251 -1.72 -0.66 11.20
CA PRO A 251 -1.95 0.52 10.38
C PRO A 251 -2.58 0.18 9.03
N GLN A 252 -2.14 -0.91 8.39
CA GLN A 252 -2.71 -1.37 7.12
C GLN A 252 -4.18 -1.79 7.24
N ALA A 253 -4.53 -2.53 8.29
CA ALA A 253 -5.90 -2.95 8.55
C ALA A 253 -6.80 -1.74 8.82
N CYS A 254 -6.37 -0.82 9.69
CA CYS A 254 -7.12 0.39 10.01
C CYS A 254 -7.34 1.29 8.80
N ILE A 255 -6.31 1.53 7.96
CA ILE A 255 -6.46 2.33 6.74
C ILE A 255 -7.49 1.71 5.80
N THR A 256 -7.45 0.39 5.63
CA THR A 256 -8.38 -0.34 4.75
C THR A 256 -9.82 -0.21 5.25
N ILE A 257 -10.05 -0.43 6.56
CA ILE A 257 -11.36 -0.29 7.20
C ILE A 257 -11.89 1.14 7.07
N VAL A 258 -11.04 2.14 7.32
CA VAL A 258 -11.42 3.56 7.20
C VAL A 258 -11.82 3.89 5.77
N TYR A 259 -11.07 3.43 4.76
CA TYR A 259 -11.44 3.67 3.36
C TYR A 259 -12.74 2.99 2.97
N ILE A 260 -12.91 1.70 3.26
CA ILE A 260 -14.15 0.96 3.00
C ILE A 260 -15.33 1.64 3.70
N GLY A 261 -15.18 1.98 4.98
CA GLY A 261 -16.19 2.66 5.77
C GLY A 261 -16.59 4.02 5.16
N SER A 262 -15.60 4.81 4.71
CA SER A 262 -15.84 6.09 4.04
C SER A 262 -16.60 5.92 2.73
N GLY A 263 -16.31 4.87 1.96
CA GLY A 263 -17.03 4.51 0.74
C GLY A 263 -18.47 4.11 1.01
N VAL A 264 -18.68 3.16 1.92
CA VAL A 264 -20.03 2.70 2.27
C VAL A 264 -20.88 3.86 2.83
N LEU A 265 -20.29 4.75 3.64
CA LEU A 265 -20.98 5.93 4.16
C LEU A 265 -21.35 6.92 3.05
N ALA A 266 -20.43 7.18 2.11
CA ALA A 266 -20.69 8.04 0.95
C ALA A 266 -21.79 7.46 0.05
N TRP A 267 -21.81 6.14 -0.13
CA TRP A 267 -22.86 5.42 -0.86
C TRP A 267 -24.22 5.58 -0.18
N LYS A 268 -24.31 5.30 1.13
CA LYS A 268 -25.56 5.39 1.90
C LYS A 268 -26.17 6.78 1.81
N ARG A 269 -25.35 7.83 1.93
CA ARG A 269 -25.83 9.21 1.90
C ARG A 269 -26.23 9.69 0.50
N SER A 270 -25.55 9.21 -0.55
CA SER A 270 -25.98 9.43 -1.93
C SER A 270 -27.36 8.83 -2.24
N ARG A 271 -27.81 7.82 -1.48
CA ARG A 271 -29.12 7.20 -1.61
C ARG A 271 -30.19 7.92 -0.78
N GLY A 272 -29.82 8.42 0.41
CA GLY A 272 -30.73 9.16 1.30
C GLY A 272 -31.05 10.59 0.87
N GLY A 273 -30.22 11.23 0.03
CA GLY A 273 -30.50 12.57 -0.53
C GLY A 273 -31.35 12.58 -1.80
N ARG A 274 -31.98 11.45 -2.16
CA ARG A 274 -32.89 11.29 -3.30
C ARG A 274 -34.36 11.07 -2.87
N GLN A 275 -34.66 11.32 -1.59
CA GLN A 275 -36.01 11.44 -1.05
C GLN A 275 -36.26 12.91 -0.71
#